data_AF-A0A8B7XU81-F1
#
_entry.id   AF-A0A8B7XU81-F1
#
_cell.length_a   1.000
_cell.length_b   1.000
_cell.length_c   1.000
_cell.angle_alpha   90.00
_cell.angle_beta   90.00
_cell.angle_gamma   90.00
#
_symmetry.space_group_name_H-M   'P 1'
#
loop_
_entity.id
_entity.type
_entity.pdbx_description
1 polymer ?
#
loop_
_entity_poly.entity_id
_entity_poly.type
_entity_poly.pdbx_seq_one_letter_code
_entity_poly.pdbx_strand_id
1 'polypeptide(L)'
;MSTQRILEPIDCTKVYSPLSPLGKMSDPTRDVNMNVKTIRDLSKKADGTKAVAEFYDKWAEKYDEDLEKGNYEGPALCVDALFKVLPDKSALIVDCAAGTGKVGEGLAKLGFKRIDAVDISQKSLDISASKRVYERLICDSLGKHKLKGVDDGYYSGLICVGGVAAGHISHDAFSEWTRIVKKGKTYSPILGKMSDPTKDLEENIKMIRQMSKKPDGIKAVAEFYDKWAEDYDEDLEKEHYKGPALCVDALSKAMPDKSALIVDCAAGTGKAGEELAKRGYKRIDAVDISPKSLDISASKGVYERLICDSLGKHKLKGVGDGFYSGLICVGGVSAGHISQDAFPEWTRIVKKGGNTHPEGVDQ
;
A
#
# COMPACT_ATOMS: atom_id res chain seq x y z
N MET A 1 -8.90 8.19 48.35
CA MET A 1 -9.69 7.29 47.48
C MET A 1 -9.06 7.32 46.09
N SER A 2 -9.14 6.24 45.32
CA SER A 2 -8.56 6.16 43.98
C SER A 2 -9.53 6.68 42.93
N THR A 3 -9.09 7.62 42.08
CA THR A 3 -9.79 7.99 40.84
C THR A 3 -8.99 7.44 39.67
N GLN A 4 -9.52 6.42 39.00
CA GLN A 4 -8.89 5.77 37.86
C GLN A 4 -8.62 6.79 36.74
N ARG A 5 -7.38 6.81 36.23
CA ARG A 5 -7.14 7.30 34.86
C ARG A 5 -7.75 6.27 33.91
N ILE A 6 -8.90 6.60 33.32
CA ILE A 6 -9.37 5.92 32.12
C ILE A 6 -8.37 6.32 31.02
N LEU A 7 -7.65 5.33 30.47
CA LEU A 7 -6.82 5.52 29.30
C LEU A 7 -7.74 5.47 28.07
N GLU A 8 -7.85 6.58 27.35
CA GLU A 8 -8.64 6.63 26.12
C GLU A 8 -8.05 5.69 25.04
N PRO A 9 -8.88 5.07 24.18
CA PRO A 9 -8.39 4.13 23.17
C PRO A 9 -7.48 4.82 22.13
N ILE A 10 -6.28 4.27 21.93
CA ILE A 10 -5.35 4.76 20.91
C ILE A 10 -5.80 4.28 19.53
N ASP A 11 -6.32 5.19 18.71
CA ASP A 11 -6.59 5.01 17.27
C ASP A 11 -5.27 4.80 16.51
N CYS A 12 -5.24 3.77 15.64
CA CYS A 12 -4.07 3.38 14.85
C CYS A 12 -4.48 2.91 13.43
N THR A 13 -5.31 3.68 12.73
CA THR A 13 -5.85 3.43 11.37
C THR A 13 -4.84 3.30 10.21
N LYS A 14 -3.53 3.22 10.49
CA LYS A 14 -2.46 3.35 9.48
C LYS A 14 -1.73 2.01 9.23
N VAL A 15 -1.80 1.49 8.00
CA VAL A 15 -0.81 0.52 7.48
C VAL A 15 0.15 1.23 6.57
N TYR A 16 1.38 0.75 6.57
CA TYR A 16 2.44 1.27 5.72
C TYR A 16 3.02 0.12 4.88
N SER A 17 2.67 0.13 3.59
CA SER A 17 3.34 -0.70 2.57
C SER A 17 4.13 0.23 1.65
N PRO A 18 5.46 0.33 1.80
CA PRO A 18 6.28 1.14 0.91
C PRO A 18 6.58 0.35 -0.37
N LEU A 19 5.86 0.72 -1.42
CA LEU A 19 6.39 0.71 -2.79
C LEU A 19 7.04 -0.61 -3.27
N SER A 20 6.23 -1.54 -3.76
CA SER A 20 6.64 -2.63 -4.68
C SER A 20 7.55 -3.72 -4.06
N PRO A 21 7.74 -4.88 -4.72
CA PRO A 21 8.61 -5.95 -4.22
C PRO A 21 10.06 -5.55 -3.92
N LEU A 22 10.60 -4.53 -4.59
CA LEU A 22 12.04 -4.17 -4.55
C LEU A 22 12.31 -2.66 -4.45
N GLY A 23 11.34 -1.84 -4.01
CA GLY A 23 11.32 -0.38 -4.23
C GLY A 23 12.43 0.48 -3.60
N LYS A 24 13.44 -0.13 -2.99
CA LYS A 24 14.60 0.52 -2.38
C LYS A 24 15.93 -0.22 -2.61
N MET A 25 16.02 -1.17 -3.55
CA MET A 25 17.34 -1.61 -4.01
C MET A 25 18.02 -0.46 -4.77
N SER A 26 19.25 -0.10 -4.37
CA SER A 26 20.03 0.94 -5.05
C SER A 26 20.55 0.46 -6.41
N ASP A 27 20.89 -0.82 -6.47
CA ASP A 27 21.32 -1.55 -7.65
C ASP A 27 20.89 -3.03 -7.49
N PRO A 28 19.71 -3.43 -8.00
CA PRO A 28 19.24 -4.81 -7.85
C PRO A 28 20.11 -5.74 -8.68
N THR A 29 20.69 -6.77 -8.06
CA THR A 29 21.61 -7.68 -8.77
C THR A 29 20.93 -8.39 -9.95
N ARG A 30 21.73 -8.81 -10.94
CA ARG A 30 21.25 -9.59 -12.08
C ARG A 30 20.41 -10.80 -11.65
N ASP A 31 20.83 -11.46 -10.58
CA ASP A 31 20.20 -12.68 -10.09
C ASP A 31 18.88 -12.41 -9.37
N VAL A 32 18.79 -11.34 -8.56
CA VAL A 32 17.51 -10.90 -7.96
C VAL A 32 16.47 -10.57 -9.04
N ASN A 33 16.86 -9.83 -10.08
CA ASN A 33 15.96 -9.50 -11.20
C ASN A 33 15.52 -10.76 -11.97
N MET A 34 16.43 -11.71 -12.17
CA MET A 34 16.13 -13.00 -12.82
C MET A 34 15.20 -13.88 -11.97
N ASN A 35 15.37 -13.88 -10.66
CA ASN A 35 14.53 -14.60 -9.71
C ASN A 35 13.10 -14.03 -9.69
N VAL A 36 12.94 -12.70 -9.62
CA VAL A 36 11.61 -12.06 -9.68
C VAL A 36 10.91 -12.33 -11.02
N LYS A 37 11.62 -12.30 -12.15
CA LYS A 37 11.07 -12.71 -13.45
C LYS A 37 10.60 -14.17 -13.44
N THR A 38 11.41 -15.06 -12.85
CA THR A 38 11.09 -16.49 -12.74
C THR A 38 9.84 -16.72 -11.89
N ILE A 39 9.74 -16.11 -10.70
CA ILE A 39 8.55 -16.18 -9.83
C ILE A 39 7.30 -15.72 -10.60
N ARG A 40 7.38 -14.57 -11.28
CA ARG A 40 6.29 -14.03 -12.10
C ARG A 40 5.84 -15.00 -13.19
N ASP A 41 6.77 -15.68 -13.86
CA ASP A 41 6.44 -16.60 -14.96
C ASP A 41 6.04 -18.01 -14.47
N LEU A 42 6.44 -18.42 -13.25
CA LEU A 42 5.90 -19.60 -12.55
C LEU A 42 4.45 -19.38 -12.09
N SER A 43 4.13 -18.19 -11.56
CA SER A 43 2.81 -17.86 -11.02
C SER A 43 1.63 -18.01 -12.00
N LYS A 44 1.92 -17.92 -13.30
CA LYS A 44 0.94 -18.00 -14.41
C LYS A 44 0.48 -19.44 -14.71
N LYS A 45 1.08 -20.45 -14.08
CA LYS A 45 0.76 -21.87 -14.27
C LYS A 45 -0.43 -22.30 -13.42
N ALA A 46 -1.08 -23.41 -13.80
CA ALA A 46 -2.19 -24.00 -13.04
C ALA A 46 -1.79 -24.41 -11.60
N ASP A 47 -0.51 -24.72 -11.38
CA ASP A 47 0.11 -25.03 -10.09
C ASP A 47 0.92 -23.84 -9.52
N GLY A 48 0.75 -22.63 -10.05
CA GLY A 48 1.65 -21.49 -9.86
C GLY A 48 1.98 -21.16 -8.41
N THR A 49 1.00 -21.23 -7.50
CA THR A 49 1.22 -21.04 -6.05
C THR A 49 2.24 -22.03 -5.48
N LYS A 50 2.15 -23.32 -5.84
CA LYS A 50 3.08 -24.37 -5.41
C LYS A 50 4.44 -24.20 -6.07
N ALA A 51 4.47 -23.85 -7.35
CA ALA A 51 5.72 -23.59 -8.08
C ALA A 51 6.49 -22.38 -7.51
N VAL A 52 5.79 -21.34 -7.03
CA VAL A 52 6.39 -20.19 -6.35
C VAL A 52 6.89 -20.56 -4.95
N ALA A 53 6.13 -21.34 -4.17
CA ALA A 53 6.59 -21.88 -2.88
C ALA A 53 7.92 -22.66 -3.04
N GLU A 54 7.93 -23.62 -3.96
CA GLU A 54 9.10 -24.43 -4.30
C GLU A 54 10.28 -23.63 -4.89
N PHE A 55 10.04 -22.43 -5.41
CA PHE A 55 11.11 -21.54 -5.88
C PHE A 55 11.74 -20.80 -4.70
N TYR A 56 10.91 -20.22 -3.83
CA TYR A 56 11.39 -19.57 -2.61
C TYR A 56 12.11 -20.56 -1.69
N ASP A 57 11.63 -21.80 -1.54
CA ASP A 57 12.32 -22.82 -0.74
C ASP A 57 13.74 -23.13 -1.25
N LYS A 58 14.01 -22.97 -2.56
CA LYS A 58 15.34 -23.14 -3.16
C LYS A 58 16.21 -21.87 -3.05
N TRP A 59 15.60 -20.70 -2.89
CA TRP A 59 16.29 -19.42 -2.78
C TRP A 59 16.57 -18.98 -1.33
N ALA A 60 15.77 -19.44 -0.37
CA ALA A 60 15.75 -18.98 1.02
C ALA A 60 17.13 -18.90 1.70
N GLU A 61 18.02 -19.88 1.47
CA GLU A 61 19.37 -19.91 2.04
C GLU A 61 20.32 -18.82 1.49
N LYS A 62 20.01 -18.23 0.33
CA LYS A 62 20.76 -17.12 -0.29
C LYS A 62 20.00 -15.79 -0.29
N TYR A 63 18.70 -15.82 0.03
CA TYR A 63 17.81 -14.67 -0.06
C TYR A 63 18.33 -13.46 0.70
N ASP A 64 18.79 -13.64 1.95
CA ASP A 64 19.32 -12.54 2.76
C ASP A 64 20.61 -11.93 2.17
N GLU A 65 21.49 -12.75 1.60
CA GLU A 65 22.75 -12.35 0.93
C GLU A 65 22.48 -11.58 -0.38
N ASP A 66 21.54 -12.06 -1.19
CA ASP A 66 21.15 -11.44 -2.45
C ASP A 66 20.41 -10.11 -2.24
N LEU A 67 19.63 -9.99 -1.17
CA LEU A 67 19.02 -8.71 -0.76
C LEU A 67 20.05 -7.69 -0.26
N GLU A 68 21.09 -8.15 0.45
CA GLU A 68 22.16 -7.28 0.97
C GLU A 68 23.03 -6.71 -0.14
N LYS A 69 23.39 -7.52 -1.16
CA LYS A 69 24.10 -7.02 -2.36
C LYS A 69 23.38 -5.87 -3.05
N GLY A 70 22.05 -5.84 -3.01
CA GLY A 70 21.21 -4.78 -3.59
C GLY A 70 20.90 -3.60 -2.67
N ASN A 71 21.40 -3.60 -1.43
CA ASN A 71 21.10 -2.61 -0.38
C ASN A 71 19.59 -2.47 -0.08
N TYR A 72 18.84 -3.57 0.03
CA TYR A 72 17.38 -3.50 0.21
C TYR A 72 16.95 -3.06 1.64
N GLU A 73 16.76 -1.75 1.81
CA GLU A 73 16.31 -1.14 3.09
C GLU A 73 14.84 -1.44 3.48
N GLY A 74 14.06 -2.09 2.62
CA GLY A 74 12.60 -2.23 2.75
C GLY A 74 12.11 -2.59 4.15
N PRO A 75 12.57 -3.71 4.76
CA PRO A 75 12.12 -4.17 6.08
C PRO A 75 12.25 -3.11 7.18
N ALA A 76 13.40 -2.42 7.25
CA ALA A 76 13.67 -1.43 8.28
C ALA A 76 12.68 -0.27 8.21
N LEU A 77 12.38 0.21 6.99
CA LEU A 77 11.46 1.33 6.75
C LEU A 77 10.01 0.96 7.09
N CYS A 78 9.59 -0.27 6.80
CA CYS A 78 8.28 -0.78 7.17
C CYS A 78 8.11 -0.87 8.69
N VAL A 79 9.13 -1.39 9.37
CA VAL A 79 9.20 -1.51 10.84
C VAL A 79 9.14 -0.13 11.51
N ASP A 80 9.95 0.81 11.02
CA ASP A 80 9.99 2.20 11.50
C ASP A 80 8.64 2.90 11.37
N ALA A 81 7.95 2.67 10.25
CA ALA A 81 6.63 3.25 9.99
C ALA A 81 5.54 2.57 10.83
N LEU A 82 5.56 1.24 10.99
CA LEU A 82 4.61 0.52 11.85
C LEU A 82 4.73 1.00 13.30
N PHE A 83 5.94 1.20 13.82
CA PHE A 83 6.14 1.70 15.19
C PHE A 83 5.65 3.14 15.39
N LYS A 84 5.74 4.01 14.38
CA LYS A 84 5.19 5.38 14.38
C LYS A 84 3.65 5.42 14.42
N VAL A 85 2.97 4.29 14.25
CA VAL A 85 1.51 4.21 14.16
C VAL A 85 0.87 3.22 15.13
N LEU A 86 1.58 2.17 15.51
CA LEU A 86 1.24 1.19 16.52
C LEU A 86 2.38 1.11 17.56
N PRO A 87 2.60 2.15 18.39
CA PRO A 87 3.72 2.19 19.34
C PRO A 87 3.54 1.25 20.55
N ASP A 88 2.38 0.63 20.71
CA ASP A 88 2.08 -0.34 21.76
C ASP A 88 2.84 -1.66 21.53
N LYS A 89 3.89 -1.88 22.30
CA LYS A 89 4.76 -3.06 22.22
C LYS A 89 4.10 -4.37 22.68
N SER A 90 2.90 -4.29 23.29
CA SER A 90 2.09 -5.46 23.65
C SER A 90 1.15 -5.91 22.53
N ALA A 91 0.99 -5.10 21.48
CA ALA A 91 0.17 -5.42 20.32
C ALA A 91 0.66 -6.69 19.61
N LEU A 92 -0.27 -7.60 19.33
CA LEU A 92 -0.04 -8.78 18.51
C LEU A 92 -0.06 -8.38 17.02
N ILE A 93 1.06 -8.58 16.33
CA ILE A 93 1.27 -8.21 14.92
C ILE A 93 1.35 -9.46 14.06
N VAL A 94 0.87 -9.40 12.82
CA VAL A 94 1.19 -10.39 11.77
C VAL A 94 2.14 -9.83 10.72
N ASP A 95 3.15 -10.60 10.39
CA ASP A 95 4.16 -10.34 9.38
C ASP A 95 3.90 -11.24 8.16
N CYS A 96 3.31 -10.66 7.12
CA CYS A 96 2.87 -11.36 5.92
C CYS A 96 3.93 -11.28 4.82
N ALA A 97 4.28 -12.43 4.22
CA ALA A 97 5.53 -12.60 3.48
C ALA A 97 6.77 -12.28 4.34
N ALA A 98 6.80 -12.84 5.55
CA ALA A 98 7.88 -12.65 6.52
C ALA A 98 9.26 -13.12 5.99
N GLY A 99 9.27 -14.05 5.04
CA GLY A 99 10.47 -14.67 4.46
C GLY A 99 11.41 -15.22 5.53
N THR A 100 12.70 -14.92 5.36
CA THR A 100 13.79 -15.19 6.31
C THR A 100 13.69 -14.42 7.63
N GLY A 101 12.72 -13.52 7.80
CA GLY A 101 12.37 -12.88 9.06
C GLY A 101 13.02 -11.52 9.37
N LYS A 102 13.56 -10.81 8.38
CA LYS A 102 14.19 -9.48 8.57
C LYS A 102 13.23 -8.43 9.15
N VAL A 103 11.92 -8.56 8.95
CA VAL A 103 10.90 -7.66 9.52
C VAL A 103 10.66 -7.96 11.00
N GLY A 104 10.37 -9.21 11.37
CA GLY A 104 10.29 -9.66 12.77
C GLY A 104 11.52 -9.29 13.61
N GLU A 105 12.73 -9.38 13.06
CA GLU A 105 13.94 -8.88 13.71
C GLU A 105 13.89 -7.37 14.03
N GLY A 106 13.40 -6.55 13.09
CA GLY A 106 13.25 -5.11 13.31
C GLY A 106 12.22 -4.80 14.38
N LEU A 107 11.07 -5.48 14.34
CA LEU A 107 10.03 -5.36 15.37
C LEU A 107 10.55 -5.78 16.76
N ALA A 108 11.29 -6.90 16.84
CA ALA A 108 11.92 -7.35 18.08
C ALA A 108 12.96 -6.34 18.61
N LYS A 109 13.76 -5.71 17.73
CA LYS A 109 14.70 -4.62 18.08
C LYS A 109 13.98 -3.38 18.62
N LEU A 110 12.79 -3.06 18.13
CA LEU A 110 11.92 -2.02 18.70
C LEU A 110 11.19 -2.47 19.97
N GLY A 111 11.23 -3.75 20.32
CA GLY A 111 10.74 -4.32 21.57
C GLY A 111 9.32 -4.88 21.53
N PHE A 112 8.74 -5.07 20.35
CA PHE A 112 7.57 -5.92 20.20
C PHE A 112 7.94 -7.37 20.55
N LYS A 113 7.02 -8.10 21.18
CA LYS A 113 7.23 -9.51 21.57
C LYS A 113 6.22 -10.48 20.97
N ARG A 114 5.15 -9.94 20.38
CA ARG A 114 3.96 -10.66 19.95
C ARG A 114 3.84 -10.53 18.43
N ILE A 115 4.51 -11.42 17.71
CA ILE A 115 4.65 -11.34 16.25
C ILE A 115 4.39 -12.73 15.67
N ASP A 116 3.45 -12.86 14.76
CA ASP A 116 3.22 -14.09 14.00
C ASP A 116 3.77 -13.90 12.58
N ALA A 117 4.46 -14.90 12.03
CA ALA A 117 4.87 -14.92 10.63
C ALA A 117 3.88 -15.71 9.78
N VAL A 118 3.56 -15.20 8.59
CA VAL A 118 2.93 -15.96 7.51
C VAL A 118 3.78 -15.85 6.26
N ASP A 119 4.19 -16.99 5.70
CA ASP A 119 4.93 -17.04 4.43
C ASP A 119 4.53 -18.29 3.62
N ILE A 120 4.76 -18.24 2.31
CA ILE A 120 4.48 -19.34 1.38
C ILE A 120 5.58 -20.40 1.38
N SER A 121 6.79 -20.04 1.82
CA SER A 121 7.99 -20.90 1.84
C SER A 121 8.24 -21.45 3.24
N GLN A 122 8.06 -22.77 3.40
CA GLN A 122 8.37 -23.46 4.65
C GLN A 122 9.85 -23.32 5.01
N LYS A 123 10.77 -23.39 4.02
CA LYS A 123 12.21 -23.21 4.26
C LYS A 123 12.56 -21.81 4.77
N SER A 124 11.84 -20.79 4.30
CA SER A 124 12.02 -19.41 4.77
C SER A 124 11.55 -19.26 6.22
N LEU A 125 10.43 -19.90 6.59
CA LEU A 125 9.96 -20.01 7.97
C LEU A 125 10.91 -20.83 8.86
N ASP A 126 11.52 -21.89 8.36
CA ASP A 126 12.53 -22.67 9.10
C ASP A 126 13.79 -21.82 9.41
N ILE A 127 14.20 -20.96 8.47
CA ILE A 127 15.28 -19.98 8.69
C ILE A 127 14.82 -18.93 9.70
N SER A 128 13.60 -18.40 9.60
CA SER A 128 13.11 -17.34 10.48
C SER A 128 12.84 -17.84 11.92
N ALA A 129 12.50 -19.12 12.09
CA ALA A 129 12.45 -19.82 13.38
C ALA A 129 13.76 -19.70 14.17
N SER A 130 14.91 -19.82 13.49
CA SER A 130 16.24 -19.74 14.13
C SER A 130 16.49 -18.39 14.82
N LYS A 131 15.85 -17.32 14.33
CA LYS A 131 15.96 -15.96 14.85
C LYS A 131 15.15 -15.75 16.14
N ARG A 132 14.18 -16.64 16.44
CA ARG A 132 13.36 -16.66 17.68
C ARG A 132 12.61 -15.34 17.98
N VAL A 133 12.14 -14.68 16.93
CA VAL A 133 11.40 -13.40 17.02
C VAL A 133 9.88 -13.53 16.87
N TYR A 134 9.38 -14.70 16.51
CA TYR A 134 7.94 -14.95 16.27
C TYR A 134 7.33 -15.87 17.35
N GLU A 135 6.08 -15.59 17.77
CA GLU A 135 5.26 -16.47 18.62
C GLU A 135 4.73 -17.68 17.82
N ARG A 136 4.35 -17.47 16.55
CA ARG A 136 3.82 -18.51 15.65
C ARG A 136 4.33 -18.34 14.22
N LEU A 137 4.50 -19.46 13.52
CA LEU A 137 4.87 -19.53 12.11
C LEU A 137 3.76 -20.24 11.35
N ILE A 138 3.31 -19.67 10.23
CA ILE A 138 2.19 -20.19 9.42
C ILE A 138 2.66 -20.32 7.96
N CYS A 139 2.78 -21.55 7.46
CA CYS A 139 3.05 -21.80 6.05
C CYS A 139 1.74 -21.70 5.25
N ASP A 140 1.49 -20.56 4.60
CA ASP A 140 0.29 -20.28 3.83
C ASP A 140 0.59 -19.28 2.70
N SER A 141 -0.08 -19.44 1.56
CA SER A 141 0.08 -18.56 0.39
C SER A 141 -0.60 -17.20 0.52
N LEU A 142 -1.33 -16.93 1.62
CA LEU A 142 -2.17 -15.76 1.81
C LEU A 142 -3.17 -15.61 0.63
N GLY A 143 -3.87 -16.71 0.34
CA GLY A 143 -4.72 -16.86 -0.83
C GLY A 143 -6.12 -16.25 -0.70
N LYS A 144 -7.10 -16.83 -1.43
CA LYS A 144 -8.52 -16.43 -1.35
C LYS A 144 -9.27 -17.07 -0.17
N HIS A 145 -8.58 -17.83 0.68
CA HIS A 145 -9.14 -18.64 1.76
C HIS A 145 -8.86 -18.02 3.13
N LYS A 146 -9.69 -18.35 4.14
CA LYS A 146 -9.41 -17.93 5.52
C LYS A 146 -8.16 -18.64 6.06
N LEU A 147 -7.24 -17.89 6.67
CA LEU A 147 -6.12 -18.43 7.44
C LEU A 147 -6.65 -19.30 8.58
N LYS A 148 -6.22 -20.56 8.60
CA LYS A 148 -6.70 -21.57 9.55
C LYS A 148 -6.18 -21.26 10.96
N GLY A 149 -7.09 -21.15 11.92
CA GLY A 149 -6.73 -20.81 13.31
C GLY A 149 -6.40 -19.33 13.52
N VAL A 150 -6.97 -18.44 12.70
CA VAL A 150 -6.96 -16.99 12.89
C VAL A 150 -8.40 -16.49 12.84
N ASP A 151 -8.90 -15.94 13.94
CA ASP A 151 -10.27 -15.43 14.03
C ASP A 151 -10.40 -14.02 13.42
N ASP A 152 -11.64 -13.59 13.22
CA ASP A 152 -11.95 -12.23 12.75
C ASP A 152 -11.50 -11.22 13.84
N GLY A 153 -10.65 -10.25 13.49
CA GLY A 153 -10.08 -9.27 14.42
C GLY A 153 -8.97 -9.78 15.35
N TYR A 154 -8.30 -10.89 15.02
CA TYR A 154 -7.26 -11.48 15.87
C TYR A 154 -6.01 -10.58 16.05
N TYR A 155 -5.49 -10.00 14.97
CA TYR A 155 -4.28 -9.17 14.96
C TYR A 155 -4.57 -7.70 15.24
N SER A 156 -3.65 -7.05 15.95
CA SER A 156 -3.71 -5.62 16.31
C SER A 156 -2.93 -4.73 15.34
N GLY A 157 -2.13 -5.34 14.45
CA GLY A 157 -1.49 -4.73 13.30
C GLY A 157 -1.05 -5.77 12.28
N LEU A 158 -0.88 -5.36 11.03
CA LEU A 158 -0.34 -6.17 9.93
C LEU A 158 0.80 -5.41 9.27
N ILE A 159 1.85 -6.13 8.90
CA ILE A 159 2.97 -5.65 8.08
C ILE A 159 3.19 -6.64 6.94
N CYS A 160 3.52 -6.13 5.75
CA CYS A 160 3.88 -6.97 4.61
C CYS A 160 4.97 -6.27 3.79
N VAL A 161 6.03 -6.99 3.47
CA VAL A 161 7.23 -6.46 2.79
C VAL A 161 7.64 -7.45 1.71
N GLY A 162 7.91 -6.96 0.49
CA GLY A 162 8.25 -7.82 -0.66
C GLY A 162 7.07 -8.59 -1.28
N GLY A 163 6.11 -9.07 -0.48
CA GLY A 163 5.07 -10.03 -0.90
C GLY A 163 3.98 -9.51 -1.86
N VAL A 164 3.70 -8.20 -1.90
CA VAL A 164 2.66 -7.63 -2.78
C VAL A 164 3.26 -7.29 -4.14
N ALA A 165 3.19 -8.26 -5.06
CA ALA A 165 3.87 -8.19 -6.36
C ALA A 165 3.20 -9.06 -7.43
N ALA A 166 3.50 -8.76 -8.71
CA ALA A 166 3.04 -9.55 -9.84
C ALA A 166 3.53 -11.01 -9.70
N GLY A 167 2.58 -11.94 -9.59
CA GLY A 167 2.86 -13.37 -9.39
C GLY A 167 3.23 -13.78 -7.96
N HIS A 168 3.02 -12.91 -6.98
CA HIS A 168 3.20 -13.20 -5.56
C HIS A 168 1.81 -13.20 -4.89
N ILE A 169 1.58 -12.42 -3.83
CA ILE A 169 0.27 -12.34 -3.16
C ILE A 169 -0.75 -11.62 -4.06
N SER A 170 -1.91 -12.26 -4.30
CA SER A 170 -3.02 -11.71 -5.10
C SER A 170 -3.79 -10.62 -4.33
N HIS A 171 -4.44 -9.70 -5.06
CA HIS A 171 -5.37 -8.72 -4.48
C HIS A 171 -6.52 -9.34 -3.68
N ASP A 172 -6.88 -10.60 -3.97
CA ASP A 172 -7.93 -11.32 -3.25
C ASP A 172 -7.58 -11.55 -1.76
N ALA A 173 -6.28 -11.61 -1.44
CA ALA A 173 -5.75 -11.73 -0.08
C ALA A 173 -6.21 -10.60 0.84
N PHE A 174 -6.50 -9.42 0.29
CA PHE A 174 -6.92 -8.26 1.08
C PHE A 174 -8.26 -8.48 1.78
N SER A 175 -9.13 -9.35 1.24
CA SER A 175 -10.37 -9.76 1.93
C SER A 175 -10.10 -10.54 3.22
N GLU A 176 -8.99 -11.29 3.26
CA GLU A 176 -8.53 -12.01 4.43
C GLU A 176 -7.72 -11.11 5.38
N TRP A 177 -6.86 -10.24 4.85
CA TRP A 177 -6.07 -9.30 5.65
C TRP A 177 -6.94 -8.31 6.43
N THR A 178 -8.02 -7.82 5.81
CA THR A 178 -9.00 -6.95 6.48
C THR A 178 -9.83 -7.68 7.52
N ARG A 179 -10.07 -8.99 7.33
CA ARG A 179 -10.75 -9.84 8.31
C ARG A 179 -9.91 -10.08 9.56
N ILE A 180 -8.63 -10.44 9.40
CA ILE A 180 -7.78 -10.88 10.51
C ILE A 180 -7.26 -9.73 11.39
N VAL A 181 -7.41 -8.47 10.97
CA VAL A 181 -7.04 -7.28 11.74
C VAL A 181 -8.26 -6.69 12.44
N LYS A 182 -8.07 -6.16 13.65
CA LYS A 182 -9.14 -5.49 14.44
C LYS A 182 -9.84 -4.37 13.67
N LYS A 183 -11.17 -4.42 13.64
CA LYS A 183 -12.03 -3.31 13.18
C LYS A 183 -11.66 -2.01 13.91
N GLY A 184 -11.84 -0.89 13.21
CA GLY A 184 -11.37 0.44 13.61
C GLY A 184 -9.89 0.71 13.28
N LYS A 185 -9.16 -0.25 12.67
CA LYS A 185 -7.74 -0.10 12.29
C LYS A 185 -7.47 -0.73 10.92
N THR A 186 -7.75 0.00 9.83
CA THR A 186 -7.62 -0.49 8.44
C THR A 186 -7.34 0.73 7.53
N TYR A 187 -6.28 0.88 6.70
CA TYR A 187 -5.46 -0.01 5.84
C TYR A 187 -6.10 -0.16 4.44
N SER A 188 -5.42 -0.08 3.27
CA SER A 188 -4.00 0.06 2.88
C SER A 188 -3.92 0.76 1.49
N PRO A 189 -2.83 1.46 1.09
CA PRO A 189 -2.65 1.92 -0.30
C PRO A 189 -2.55 0.74 -1.28
N ILE A 190 -3.03 0.93 -2.52
CA ILE A 190 -3.16 -0.12 -3.53
C ILE A 190 -2.18 0.11 -4.68
N LEU A 191 -1.24 -0.83 -4.83
CA LEU A 191 -0.36 -0.94 -5.99
C LEU A 191 -0.86 -2.03 -6.95
N GLY A 192 -1.86 -1.70 -7.75
CA GLY A 192 -2.09 -2.45 -8.98
C GLY A 192 -0.88 -2.23 -9.91
N LYS A 193 -0.06 -3.26 -10.14
CA LYS A 193 0.85 -3.23 -11.29
C LYS A 193 0.03 -3.51 -12.55
N MET A 194 0.30 -2.75 -13.61
CA MET A 194 -0.11 -3.11 -14.96
C MET A 194 0.42 -4.49 -15.38
N SER A 195 -0.19 -5.03 -16.44
CA SER A 195 0.46 -5.91 -17.42
C SER A 195 1.87 -5.38 -17.77
N ASP A 196 2.76 -6.20 -18.34
CA ASP A 196 4.13 -5.73 -18.64
C ASP A 196 4.10 -4.46 -19.52
N PRO A 197 4.47 -3.28 -18.96
CA PRO A 197 4.14 -2.02 -19.58
C PRO A 197 4.84 -1.82 -20.92
N THR A 198 4.16 -1.13 -21.82
CA THR A 198 4.74 -0.62 -23.06
C THR A 198 6.04 0.12 -22.78
N LYS A 199 7.01 -0.03 -23.69
CA LYS A 199 8.36 0.52 -23.55
C LYS A 199 8.34 2.04 -23.29
N ASP A 200 7.41 2.74 -23.91
CA ASP A 200 7.28 4.19 -23.81
C ASP A 200 6.75 4.61 -22.42
N LEU A 201 5.81 3.83 -21.85
CA LEU A 201 5.37 3.98 -20.46
C LEU A 201 6.49 3.63 -19.45
N GLU A 202 7.31 2.60 -19.71
CA GLU A 202 8.50 2.32 -18.88
C GLU A 202 9.49 3.48 -18.90
N GLU A 203 9.71 4.10 -20.06
CA GLU A 203 10.59 5.25 -20.22
C GLU A 203 10.02 6.51 -19.53
N ASN A 204 8.71 6.75 -19.62
CA ASN A 204 8.03 7.83 -18.88
C ASN A 204 8.17 7.68 -17.36
N ILE A 205 7.89 6.48 -16.82
CA ILE A 205 8.06 6.17 -15.39
C ILE A 205 9.53 6.32 -14.94
N LYS A 206 10.47 5.94 -15.81
CA LYS A 206 11.92 6.10 -15.58
C LYS A 206 12.35 7.57 -15.56
N MET A 207 11.80 8.41 -16.45
CA MET A 207 12.06 9.86 -16.44
C MET A 207 11.55 10.51 -15.14
N ILE A 208 10.31 10.23 -14.74
CA ILE A 208 9.71 10.76 -13.49
C ILE A 208 10.61 10.44 -12.29
N ARG A 209 11.05 9.18 -12.16
CA ARG A 209 11.99 8.71 -11.11
C ARG A 209 13.37 9.36 -11.13
N GLN A 210 13.79 9.93 -12.25
CA GLN A 210 15.06 10.66 -12.37
C GLN A 210 14.89 12.16 -12.08
N MET A 211 13.76 12.75 -12.50
CA MET A 211 13.46 14.16 -12.24
C MET A 211 13.19 14.41 -10.76
N SER A 212 12.38 13.57 -10.12
CA SER A 212 12.00 13.66 -8.71
C SER A 212 13.15 13.64 -7.70
N LYS A 213 14.35 13.19 -8.12
CA LYS A 213 15.56 13.17 -7.28
C LYS A 213 16.34 14.50 -7.26
N LYS A 214 15.94 15.47 -8.09
CA LYS A 214 16.56 16.80 -8.18
C LYS A 214 15.91 17.76 -7.16
N PRO A 215 16.59 18.86 -6.75
CA PRO A 215 16.01 19.85 -5.83
C PRO A 215 14.65 20.39 -6.29
N ASP A 216 14.53 20.77 -7.58
CA ASP A 216 13.27 21.24 -8.19
C ASP A 216 12.41 20.09 -8.76
N GLY A 217 12.67 18.84 -8.34
CA GLY A 217 12.14 17.64 -8.97
C GLY A 217 10.62 17.58 -9.02
N ILE A 218 9.95 18.12 -8.00
CA ILE A 218 8.48 18.25 -7.91
C ILE A 218 7.93 19.07 -9.09
N LYS A 219 8.56 20.20 -9.43
CA LYS A 219 8.15 21.05 -10.56
C LYS A 219 8.40 20.37 -11.90
N ALA A 220 9.55 19.69 -12.04
CA ALA A 220 9.87 18.94 -13.26
C ALA A 220 8.92 17.75 -13.50
N VAL A 221 8.40 17.12 -12.44
CA VAL A 221 7.36 16.08 -12.54
C VAL A 221 6.00 16.68 -12.92
N ALA A 222 5.61 17.83 -12.35
CA ALA A 222 4.41 18.56 -12.76
C ALA A 222 4.44 18.91 -14.27
N GLU A 223 5.53 19.55 -14.72
CA GLU A 223 5.75 19.92 -16.12
C GLU A 223 5.86 18.73 -17.09
N PHE A 224 6.08 17.52 -16.58
CA PHE A 224 6.07 16.30 -17.37
C PHE A 224 4.65 15.75 -17.51
N TYR A 225 3.91 15.66 -16.41
CA TYR A 225 2.50 15.29 -16.44
C TYR A 225 1.67 16.26 -17.27
N ASP A 226 1.94 17.57 -17.21
CA ASP A 226 1.24 18.56 -18.04
C ASP A 226 1.40 18.33 -19.56
N LYS A 227 2.49 17.68 -19.99
CA LYS A 227 2.75 17.34 -21.40
C LYS A 227 2.14 15.99 -21.78
N TRP A 228 2.08 15.05 -20.85
CA TRP A 228 1.60 13.68 -21.09
C TRP A 228 0.09 13.52 -20.86
N ALA A 229 -0.55 14.47 -20.17
CA ALA A 229 -1.94 14.37 -19.72
C ALA A 229 -2.98 14.09 -20.83
N GLU A 230 -2.74 14.52 -22.07
CA GLU A 230 -3.65 14.28 -23.20
C GLU A 230 -3.57 12.82 -23.70
N ASP A 231 -2.37 12.23 -23.77
CA ASP A 231 -2.16 10.83 -24.19
C ASP A 231 -2.35 9.82 -23.04
N TYR A 232 -2.21 10.28 -21.79
CA TYR A 232 -2.16 9.46 -20.57
C TYR A 232 -3.31 8.44 -20.47
N ASP A 233 -4.55 8.87 -20.74
CA ASP A 233 -5.71 7.99 -20.62
C ASP A 233 -5.72 6.86 -21.67
N GLU A 234 -5.14 7.07 -22.86
CA GLU A 234 -4.96 6.04 -23.90
C GLU A 234 -3.84 5.08 -23.52
N ASP A 235 -2.71 5.59 -23.02
CA ASP A 235 -1.59 4.78 -22.54
C ASP A 235 -2.01 3.83 -21.40
N LEU A 236 -2.79 4.32 -20.43
CA LEU A 236 -3.35 3.47 -19.37
C LEU A 236 -4.29 2.36 -19.90
N GLU A 237 -4.93 2.56 -21.05
CA GLU A 237 -5.86 1.60 -21.66
C GLU A 237 -5.16 0.51 -22.47
N LYS A 238 -4.04 0.84 -23.13
CA LYS A 238 -3.11 -0.14 -23.74
C LYS A 238 -2.65 -1.18 -22.72
N GLU A 239 -2.40 -0.75 -21.47
CA GLU A 239 -2.01 -1.63 -20.37
C GLU A 239 -3.16 -2.39 -19.69
N HIS A 240 -4.40 -2.08 -20.07
CA HIS A 240 -5.62 -2.55 -19.41
C HIS A 240 -5.64 -2.22 -17.90
N TYR A 241 -5.21 -1.02 -17.51
CA TYR A 241 -4.98 -0.67 -16.10
C TYR A 241 -6.27 -0.60 -15.26
N LYS A 242 -6.48 -1.62 -14.41
CA LYS A 242 -7.68 -1.75 -13.56
C LYS A 242 -7.57 -1.08 -12.19
N GLY A 243 -6.49 -0.33 -11.93
CA GLY A 243 -6.22 0.30 -10.63
C GLY A 243 -7.42 1.09 -10.07
N PRO A 244 -7.95 2.09 -10.80
CA PRO A 244 -9.08 2.90 -10.31
C PRO A 244 -10.30 2.07 -9.92
N ALA A 245 -10.72 1.14 -10.78
CA ALA A 245 -11.90 0.31 -10.55
C ALA A 245 -11.76 -0.63 -9.32
N LEU A 246 -10.55 -1.14 -9.07
CA LEU A 246 -10.25 -1.98 -7.90
C LEU A 246 -10.18 -1.15 -6.60
N CYS A 247 -9.50 0.00 -6.63
CA CYS A 247 -9.41 0.90 -5.48
C CYS A 247 -10.80 1.42 -5.05
N VAL A 248 -11.64 1.76 -6.03
CA VAL A 248 -12.96 2.31 -5.78
C VAL A 248 -13.99 1.23 -5.41
N ASP A 249 -13.83 -0.01 -5.86
CA ASP A 249 -14.59 -1.15 -5.32
C ASP A 249 -14.25 -1.43 -3.84
N ALA A 250 -12.97 -1.40 -3.48
CA ALA A 250 -12.53 -1.55 -2.08
C ALA A 250 -13.06 -0.42 -1.19
N LEU A 251 -12.91 0.84 -1.61
CA LEU A 251 -13.49 2.00 -0.91
C LEU A 251 -15.02 1.86 -0.79
N SER A 252 -15.70 1.37 -1.84
CA SER A 252 -17.16 1.25 -1.84
C SER A 252 -17.73 0.22 -0.87
N LYS A 253 -16.93 -0.78 -0.50
CA LYS A 253 -17.27 -1.77 0.51
C LYS A 253 -17.00 -1.24 1.92
N ALA A 254 -15.92 -0.47 2.10
CA ALA A 254 -15.62 0.18 3.36
C ALA A 254 -16.62 1.30 3.69
N MET A 255 -16.99 2.13 2.70
CA MET A 255 -17.77 3.35 2.85
C MET A 255 -19.14 3.25 2.14
N PRO A 256 -20.14 2.52 2.67
CA PRO A 256 -21.41 2.33 1.97
C PRO A 256 -22.22 3.63 1.80
N ASP A 257 -22.02 4.64 2.66
CA ASP A 257 -22.65 5.96 2.58
C ASP A 257 -22.22 6.73 1.32
N LYS A 258 -23.17 6.98 0.41
CA LYS A 258 -22.97 7.70 -0.85
C LYS A 258 -23.03 9.23 -0.74
N SER A 259 -23.40 9.75 0.44
CA SER A 259 -23.34 11.18 0.76
C SER A 259 -21.97 11.64 1.28
N ALA A 260 -21.09 10.68 1.61
CA ALA A 260 -19.74 10.91 2.09
C ALA A 260 -18.91 11.77 1.11
N LEU A 261 -18.31 12.84 1.64
CA LEU A 261 -17.35 13.68 0.91
C LEU A 261 -15.99 12.99 0.88
N ILE A 262 -15.49 12.67 -0.32
CA ILE A 262 -14.24 11.94 -0.58
C ILE A 262 -13.21 12.89 -1.22
N VAL A 263 -11.92 12.71 -0.93
CA VAL A 263 -10.83 13.32 -1.70
C VAL A 263 -10.06 12.27 -2.50
N ASP A 264 -9.80 12.58 -3.76
CA ASP A 264 -9.03 11.79 -4.72
C ASP A 264 -7.64 12.45 -4.88
N CYS A 265 -6.64 11.88 -4.21
CA CYS A 265 -5.27 12.41 -4.16
C CYS A 265 -4.42 11.75 -5.26
N ALA A 266 -3.71 12.56 -6.05
CA ALA A 266 -3.24 12.16 -7.38
C ALA A 266 -4.38 11.66 -8.28
N ALA A 267 -5.44 12.47 -8.39
CA ALA A 267 -6.58 12.18 -9.26
C ALA A 267 -6.19 12.04 -10.74
N GLY A 268 -5.10 12.68 -11.17
CA GLY A 268 -4.65 12.76 -12.56
C GLY A 268 -5.76 13.29 -13.46
N THR A 269 -5.95 12.62 -14.59
CA THR A 269 -7.04 12.81 -15.56
C THR A 269 -8.43 12.41 -15.02
N GLY A 270 -8.54 11.88 -13.80
CA GLY A 270 -9.81 11.67 -13.10
C GLY A 270 -10.45 10.27 -13.19
N LYS A 271 -9.74 9.24 -13.68
CA LYS A 271 -10.34 7.88 -13.83
C LYS A 271 -10.86 7.28 -12.50
N ALA A 272 -10.35 7.72 -11.34
CA ALA A 272 -10.84 7.27 -10.03
C ALA A 272 -12.15 7.99 -9.62
N GLY A 273 -12.27 9.30 -9.87
CA GLY A 273 -13.53 10.05 -9.74
C GLY A 273 -14.66 9.50 -10.61
N GLU A 274 -14.37 9.08 -11.84
CA GLU A 274 -15.35 8.40 -12.71
C GLU A 274 -15.85 7.09 -12.10
N GLU A 275 -14.94 6.26 -11.57
CA GLU A 275 -15.29 4.99 -10.92
C GLU A 275 -16.10 5.22 -9.63
N LEU A 276 -15.86 6.34 -8.92
CA LEU A 276 -16.64 6.75 -7.75
C LEU A 276 -18.05 7.19 -8.15
N ALA A 277 -18.18 8.02 -9.19
CA ALA A 277 -19.47 8.43 -9.74
C ALA A 277 -20.30 7.23 -10.21
N LYS A 278 -19.68 6.26 -10.92
CA LYS A 278 -20.32 4.99 -11.31
C LYS A 278 -20.82 4.15 -10.11
N ARG A 279 -20.20 4.28 -8.93
CA ARG A 279 -20.63 3.63 -7.67
C ARG A 279 -21.45 4.53 -6.74
N GLY A 280 -21.96 5.64 -7.27
CA GLY A 280 -23.00 6.47 -6.67
C GLY A 280 -22.52 7.64 -5.81
N TYR A 281 -21.22 7.84 -5.62
CA TYR A 281 -20.72 9.04 -4.92
C TYR A 281 -20.90 10.27 -5.78
N LYS A 282 -21.29 11.38 -5.14
CA LYS A 282 -21.51 12.67 -5.80
C LYS A 282 -20.64 13.81 -5.24
N ARG A 283 -19.92 13.52 -4.16
CA ARG A 283 -19.19 14.49 -3.34
C ARG A 283 -17.71 14.14 -3.36
N ILE A 284 -17.00 14.59 -4.39
CA ILE A 284 -15.62 14.17 -4.67
C ILE A 284 -14.79 15.42 -4.92
N ASP A 285 -13.71 15.62 -4.16
CA ASP A 285 -12.69 16.63 -4.46
C ASP A 285 -11.49 15.96 -5.13
N ALA A 286 -10.88 16.61 -6.14
CA ALA A 286 -9.61 16.17 -6.72
C ALA A 286 -8.45 16.96 -6.13
N VAL A 287 -7.32 16.29 -5.86
CA VAL A 287 -6.01 16.92 -5.65
C VAL A 287 -5.00 16.30 -6.59
N ASP A 288 -4.36 17.12 -7.42
CA ASP A 288 -3.25 16.69 -8.27
C ASP A 288 -2.20 17.79 -8.41
N ILE A 289 -1.00 17.40 -8.85
CA ILE A 289 0.14 18.29 -9.09
C ILE A 289 0.11 18.94 -10.47
N SER A 290 -0.57 18.33 -11.46
CA SER A 290 -0.62 18.77 -12.85
C SER A 290 -1.89 19.60 -13.13
N PRO A 291 -1.77 20.91 -13.40
CA PRO A 291 -2.88 21.74 -13.85
C PRO A 291 -3.63 21.16 -15.06
N LYS A 292 -2.90 20.66 -16.07
CA LYS A 292 -3.51 20.12 -17.29
C LYS A 292 -4.30 18.84 -17.02
N SER A 293 -3.81 17.99 -16.13
CA SER A 293 -4.52 16.79 -15.68
C SER A 293 -5.81 17.16 -14.94
N LEU A 294 -5.76 18.20 -14.09
CA LEU A 294 -6.96 18.76 -13.45
C LEU A 294 -7.95 19.35 -14.45
N ASP A 295 -7.51 20.07 -15.48
CA ASP A 295 -8.38 20.59 -16.56
C ASP A 295 -9.12 19.44 -17.29
N ILE A 296 -8.41 18.34 -17.58
CA ILE A 296 -9.02 17.12 -18.15
C ILE A 296 -10.00 16.49 -17.16
N SER A 297 -9.64 16.38 -15.88
CA SER A 297 -10.54 15.86 -14.84
C SER A 297 -11.81 16.72 -14.66
N ALA A 298 -11.71 18.04 -14.88
CA ALA A 298 -12.84 18.98 -14.82
C ALA A 298 -13.88 18.67 -15.90
N SER A 299 -13.42 18.35 -17.12
CA SER A 299 -14.29 18.05 -18.27
C SER A 299 -15.18 16.82 -18.04
N LYS A 300 -14.78 15.92 -17.15
CA LYS A 300 -15.53 14.71 -16.78
C LYS A 300 -16.71 14.99 -15.84
N GLY A 301 -16.76 16.17 -15.20
CA GLY A 301 -17.92 16.64 -14.43
C GLY A 301 -18.23 15.88 -13.13
N VAL A 302 -17.27 15.09 -12.61
CA VAL A 302 -17.46 14.21 -11.43
C VAL A 302 -16.97 14.81 -10.10
N TYR A 303 -16.28 15.95 -10.13
CA TYR A 303 -15.66 16.57 -8.95
C TYR A 303 -16.38 17.86 -8.51
N GLU A 304 -16.62 18.04 -7.21
CA GLU A 304 -17.15 19.27 -6.60
C GLU A 304 -16.08 20.39 -6.55
N ARG A 305 -14.81 20.01 -6.36
CA ARG A 305 -13.67 20.93 -6.24
C ARG A 305 -12.40 20.31 -6.82
N LEU A 306 -11.56 21.14 -7.42
CA LEU A 306 -10.21 20.78 -7.89
C LEU A 306 -9.17 21.56 -7.08
N ILE A 307 -8.05 20.91 -6.73
CA ILE A 307 -6.97 21.50 -5.94
C ILE A 307 -5.63 21.16 -6.62
N CYS A 308 -4.95 22.19 -7.15
CA CYS A 308 -3.59 22.03 -7.65
C CYS A 308 -2.60 22.09 -6.48
N ASP A 309 -2.06 20.94 -6.07
CA ASP A 309 -1.12 20.81 -4.95
C ASP A 309 -0.23 19.56 -5.12
N SER A 310 1.04 19.66 -4.71
CA SER A 310 2.03 18.58 -4.86
C SER A 310 1.93 17.45 -3.83
N LEU A 311 1.06 17.57 -2.82
CA LEU A 311 0.78 16.57 -1.78
C LEU A 311 2.05 16.19 -0.98
N GLY A 312 2.35 16.95 0.07
CA GLY A 312 3.59 16.81 0.85
C GLY A 312 3.47 17.21 2.32
N LYS A 313 4.57 17.77 2.88
CA LYS A 313 4.72 18.12 4.30
C LYS A 313 3.85 19.30 4.76
N HIS A 314 3.36 20.10 3.83
CA HIS A 314 2.55 21.28 4.10
C HIS A 314 1.07 20.93 4.24
N LYS A 315 0.30 21.80 4.90
CA LYS A 315 -1.16 21.66 4.94
C LYS A 315 -1.80 22.06 3.61
N LEU A 316 -2.74 21.26 3.11
CA LEU A 316 -3.57 21.59 1.96
C LEU A 316 -4.36 22.88 2.23
N LYS A 317 -4.25 23.85 1.32
CA LYS A 317 -4.81 25.19 1.51
C LYS A 317 -6.34 25.14 1.46
N GLY A 318 -6.98 25.64 2.52
CA GLY A 318 -8.44 25.63 2.63
C GLY A 318 -9.02 24.22 2.80
N VAL A 319 -8.31 23.35 3.53
CA VAL A 319 -8.82 22.04 3.99
C VAL A 319 -8.67 21.97 5.52
N GLY A 320 -9.79 21.83 6.21
CA GLY A 320 -9.84 21.73 7.67
C GLY A 320 -9.29 20.41 8.22
N ASP A 321 -9.05 20.35 9.53
CA ASP A 321 -8.82 19.08 10.21
C ASP A 321 -10.16 18.30 10.22
N GLY A 322 -10.18 17.04 9.78
CA GLY A 322 -11.40 16.24 9.66
C GLY A 322 -12.42 16.73 8.62
N PHE A 323 -11.97 17.34 7.52
CA PHE A 323 -12.85 17.87 6.47
C PHE A 323 -13.46 16.76 5.59
N TYR A 324 -12.62 15.85 5.10
CA TYR A 324 -13.03 14.71 4.27
C TYR A 324 -13.56 13.55 5.11
N SER A 325 -14.51 12.81 4.55
CA SER A 325 -15.02 11.57 5.16
C SER A 325 -14.19 10.37 4.70
N GLY A 326 -13.69 10.40 3.45
CA GLY A 326 -12.76 9.41 2.92
C GLY A 326 -11.65 10.03 2.07
N LEU A 327 -10.58 9.26 1.88
CA LEU A 327 -9.49 9.57 0.95
C LEU A 327 -9.21 8.34 0.08
N ILE A 328 -8.98 8.57 -1.20
CA ILE A 328 -8.45 7.58 -2.15
C ILE A 328 -7.17 8.15 -2.79
N CYS A 329 -6.26 7.28 -3.20
CA CYS A 329 -5.14 7.62 -4.05
C CYS A 329 -4.82 6.42 -4.94
N VAL A 330 -4.67 6.66 -6.25
CA VAL A 330 -4.44 5.60 -7.24
C VAL A 330 -3.22 6.00 -8.07
N GLY A 331 -2.21 5.13 -8.14
CA GLY A 331 -0.95 5.38 -8.88
C GLY A 331 0.01 6.41 -8.23
N GLY A 332 -0.50 7.43 -7.54
CA GLY A 332 0.30 8.54 -6.99
C GLY A 332 1.30 8.16 -5.90
N VAL A 333 1.04 7.12 -5.09
CA VAL A 333 2.02 6.59 -4.11
C VAL A 333 3.02 5.69 -4.85
N SER A 334 4.03 6.33 -5.44
CA SER A 334 5.03 5.73 -6.31
C SER A 334 6.40 6.37 -6.09
N ALA A 335 7.48 5.63 -6.35
CA ALA A 335 8.83 6.17 -6.21
C ALA A 335 9.02 7.37 -7.15
N GLY A 336 9.28 8.55 -6.58
CA GLY A 336 9.40 9.80 -7.31
C GLY A 336 8.10 10.56 -7.59
N HIS A 337 6.99 10.14 -6.98
CA HIS A 337 5.69 10.79 -7.07
C HIS A 337 5.36 11.34 -5.66
N ILE A 338 4.26 10.92 -5.02
CA ILE A 338 3.94 11.29 -3.63
C ILE A 338 4.81 10.48 -2.66
N SER A 339 5.43 11.15 -1.69
CA SER A 339 6.23 10.52 -0.64
C SER A 339 5.43 10.24 0.64
N GLN A 340 5.96 9.38 1.51
CA GLN A 340 5.41 9.11 2.85
C GLN A 340 5.15 10.38 3.69
N ASP A 341 5.82 11.48 3.36
CA ASP A 341 5.77 12.71 4.13
C ASP A 341 4.44 13.47 3.96
N ALA A 342 3.58 13.04 3.03
CA ALA A 342 2.20 13.49 2.89
C ALA A 342 1.23 12.83 3.90
N PHE A 343 1.59 11.68 4.48
CA PHE A 343 0.69 10.91 5.35
C PHE A 343 0.25 11.64 6.64
N PRO A 344 1.06 12.50 7.29
CA PRO A 344 0.59 13.33 8.40
C PRO A 344 -0.55 14.27 8.00
N GLU A 345 -0.48 14.83 6.79
CA GLU A 345 -1.51 15.71 6.23
C GLU A 345 -2.76 14.91 5.84
N TRP A 346 -2.60 13.76 5.19
CA TRP A 346 -3.72 12.85 4.88
C TRP A 346 -4.45 12.40 6.15
N THR A 347 -3.71 12.11 7.23
CA THR A 347 -4.29 11.76 8.54
C THR A 347 -5.02 12.95 9.17
N ARG A 348 -4.61 14.19 8.89
CA ARG A 348 -5.25 15.41 9.41
C ARG A 348 -6.57 15.71 8.71
N ILE A 349 -6.61 15.59 7.38
CA ILE A 349 -7.75 16.08 6.57
C ILE A 349 -8.96 15.14 6.57
N VAL A 350 -8.81 13.87 6.98
CA VAL A 350 -9.93 12.91 7.05
C VAL A 350 -10.46 12.81 8.48
N LYS A 351 -11.78 12.66 8.64
CA LYS A 351 -12.48 12.59 9.95
C LYS A 351 -12.02 11.39 10.78
N LYS A 352 -11.69 11.64 12.05
CA LYS A 352 -11.58 10.58 13.08
C LYS A 352 -12.94 9.91 13.27
N GLY A 353 -13.05 8.62 13.00
CA GLY A 353 -14.29 7.83 13.13
C GLY A 353 -15.41 8.17 12.13
N GLY A 354 -15.44 9.37 11.56
CA GLY A 354 -16.39 9.81 10.54
C GLY A 354 -16.11 9.20 9.16
N ASN A 355 -16.19 7.88 9.08
CA ASN A 355 -15.95 7.05 7.92
C ASN A 355 -14.54 7.04 7.30
N THR A 356 -13.50 7.20 8.13
CA THR A 356 -12.34 6.27 8.03
C THR A 356 -12.79 4.84 8.39
N HIS A 357 -13.75 4.31 7.63
CA HIS A 357 -14.61 3.24 8.08
C HIS A 357 -13.88 1.91 7.98
N PRO A 358 -13.53 1.34 9.13
CA PRO A 358 -14.45 0.39 9.76
C PRO A 358 -15.26 0.94 10.95
N GLU A 359 -16.15 0.09 11.45
CA GLU A 359 -17.28 0.36 12.38
C GLU A 359 -16.86 0.60 13.85
N GLY A 360 -17.71 1.13 14.74
CA GLY A 360 -19.13 1.52 14.63
C GLY A 360 -19.50 2.53 15.72
N VAL A 361 -20.48 2.41 16.62
CA VAL A 361 -21.59 1.45 16.96
C VAL A 361 -22.42 2.15 18.08
N ASP A 362 -23.65 1.80 18.53
CA ASP A 362 -24.65 0.75 18.24
C ASP A 362 -26.03 1.24 18.76
N GLN A 363 -27.15 1.02 18.04
CA GLN A 363 -28.51 0.80 18.59
C GLN A 363 -29.48 0.23 17.54
#